data_AF-A0A261BY12-F1
#
_entry.id   AF-A0A261BY12-F1
#
_cell.length_a   1.000
_cell.length_b   1.000
_cell.length_c   1.000
_cell.angle_alpha   90.00
_cell.angle_beta   90.00
_cell.angle_gamma   90.00
#
_symmetry.space_group_name_H-M   'P 1'
#
loop_
_entity.id
_entity.type
_entity.pdbx_description
1 polymer ?
#
loop_
_entity_poly.entity_id
_entity_poly.type
_entity_poly.pdbx_seq_one_letter_code
_entity_poly.pdbx_strand_id
1 'polypeptide(L)'
;MDFFGFACEQNEDKIKIFTLEQGMVEIEYEGCDPLGKWVEVLDDEAELHPTYSNNQIEVWEKDGEVFAKVPAVGPNMFCLPKDIREKYSKVAAWSPLLKYLKDENGVFARVRGNDVVDVVVKYAPWSSGPSVREQGLFKILEVFEVEEERYTAYCRQTPWTLEFMGRTLTQSLRPKPNTIAFNQYRTIDDGGYRIGLCIKSSYPNTAFNQEMNRSDGSYKFCSLLFTPEYGVVRWPFPVNNPRTKTETTETKSDIENDVISIDKRIGKWYTFQVTEARSRNKSKKQPDSPAIDHSTARKVASADNSRETVVVNGEVELESSFLFDYNMFETEGNRHIKNWNVRYDGLSTKSHFWDADLGRVEVYPSISRKIIQSIEKHRETLKLSEAELLLKEAIVVVVRTVVHKNFMMNFKNYPKQGVFTAKKLEKICYLDGGRLIPLEEE
;
A
#
# COMPACT_ATOMS: atom_id res chain seq x y z
N MET A 1 12.95 23.91 -12.15
CA MET A 1 12.55 22.67 -11.45
C MET A 1 11.53 23.05 -10.41
N ASP A 2 10.34 22.44 -10.45
CA ASP A 2 9.19 23.08 -9.80
C ASP A 2 8.97 22.57 -8.38
N PHE A 3 8.86 23.49 -7.42
CA PHE A 3 8.58 23.17 -6.02
C PHE A 3 8.05 24.37 -5.22
N PHE A 4 7.43 24.07 -4.08
CA PHE A 4 6.88 25.05 -3.16
C PHE A 4 7.37 24.76 -1.74
N GLY A 5 7.69 25.81 -0.97
CA GLY A 5 8.30 25.67 0.35
C GLY A 5 8.38 27.00 1.10
N PHE A 6 9.23 27.08 2.12
CA PHE A 6 9.53 28.34 2.81
C PHE A 6 11.03 28.52 3.04
N ALA A 7 11.52 29.76 3.00
CA ALA A 7 12.95 30.04 3.14
C ALA A 7 13.39 29.94 4.60
N CYS A 8 14.45 29.16 4.85
CA CYS A 8 15.02 28.91 6.18
C CYS A 8 16.36 29.61 6.41
N GLU A 9 17.10 29.92 5.34
CA GLU A 9 18.46 30.44 5.39
C GLU A 9 18.72 31.30 4.13
N GLN A 10 19.49 32.38 4.26
CA GLN A 10 19.99 33.19 3.15
C GLN A 10 21.50 33.39 3.32
N ASN A 11 22.27 33.21 2.25
CA ASN A 11 23.70 33.47 2.19
C ASN A 11 23.99 34.27 0.92
N GLU A 12 24.43 35.53 1.04
CA GLU A 12 24.79 36.44 -0.07
C GLU A 12 23.83 36.40 -1.28
N ASP A 13 24.13 35.58 -2.28
CA ASP A 13 23.44 35.40 -3.57
C ASP A 13 22.49 34.20 -3.61
N LYS A 14 22.17 33.57 -2.47
CA LYS A 14 21.42 32.31 -2.38
C LYS A 14 20.45 32.22 -1.22
N ILE A 15 19.38 31.45 -1.43
CA ILE A 15 18.45 31.02 -0.37
C ILE A 15 18.35 29.51 -0.28
N LYS A 16 18.12 29.02 0.95
CA LYS A 16 17.76 27.62 1.19
C LYS A 16 16.29 27.53 1.59
N ILE A 17 15.53 26.78 0.80
CA ILE A 17 14.09 26.61 0.92
C ILE A 17 13.83 25.21 1.47
N PHE A 18 13.03 25.10 2.52
CA PHE A 18 12.50 23.81 2.96
C PHE A 18 11.26 23.47 2.14
N THR A 19 11.30 22.31 1.49
CA THR A 19 10.20 21.68 0.75
C THR A 19 9.84 20.34 1.40
N LEU A 20 8.58 19.92 1.30
CA LEU A 20 8.15 18.63 1.85
C LEU A 20 8.73 17.45 1.05
N GLU A 21 8.71 17.59 -0.27
CA GLU A 21 9.06 16.57 -1.26
C GLU A 21 10.58 16.35 -1.35
N GLN A 22 11.35 17.44 -1.37
CA GLN A 22 12.79 17.39 -1.63
C GLN A 22 13.65 17.63 -0.37
N GLY A 23 13.07 18.17 0.70
CA GLY A 23 13.81 18.64 1.87
C GLY A 23 14.39 20.03 1.63
N MET A 24 15.62 20.28 2.07
CA MET A 24 16.30 21.55 1.78
C MET A 24 16.77 21.58 0.32
N VAL A 25 16.33 22.60 -0.42
CA VAL A 25 16.83 22.96 -1.75
C VAL A 25 17.57 24.29 -1.62
N GLU A 26 18.70 24.45 -2.31
CA GLU A 26 19.45 25.71 -2.41
C GLU A 26 19.34 26.24 -3.84
N ILE A 27 19.00 27.52 -3.99
CA ILE A 27 18.91 28.22 -5.28
C ILE A 27 19.58 29.58 -5.22
N GLU A 28 19.92 30.13 -6.38
CA GLU A 28 20.36 31.51 -6.55
C GLU A 28 19.18 32.47 -6.32
N TYR A 29 19.42 33.56 -5.60
CA TYR A 29 18.42 34.56 -5.22
C TYR A 29 19.07 35.86 -4.77
N GLU A 30 18.94 36.92 -5.58
CA GLU A 30 19.51 38.25 -5.33
C GLU A 30 18.59 39.20 -4.53
N GLY A 31 17.40 38.73 -4.10
CA GLY A 31 16.42 39.56 -3.40
C GLY A 31 16.66 39.73 -1.89
N CYS A 32 15.84 40.55 -1.24
CA CYS A 32 15.95 40.86 0.18
C CYS A 32 14.86 40.20 1.04
N ASP A 33 15.21 39.95 2.31
CA ASP A 33 14.33 39.47 3.38
C ASP A 33 13.47 38.22 3.03
N PRO A 34 14.03 37.12 2.50
CA PRO A 34 13.26 35.94 2.11
C PRO A 34 12.79 35.10 3.31
N LEU A 35 13.50 35.16 4.45
CA LEU A 35 13.34 34.27 5.60
C LEU A 35 11.89 34.20 6.11
N GLY A 36 11.42 32.98 6.39
CA GLY A 36 10.07 32.72 6.90
C GLY A 36 8.94 32.92 5.87
N LYS A 37 9.20 33.53 4.70
CA LYS A 37 8.23 33.65 3.62
C LYS A 37 8.14 32.34 2.85
N TRP A 38 6.96 32.10 2.26
CA TRP A 38 6.77 31.01 1.34
C TRP A 38 7.41 31.36 0.00
N VAL A 39 7.93 30.34 -0.69
CA VAL A 39 8.64 30.48 -1.96
C VAL A 39 8.09 29.44 -2.93
N GLU A 40 7.67 29.91 -4.09
CA GLU A 40 7.36 29.09 -5.26
C GLU A 40 8.51 29.20 -6.24
N VAL A 41 8.97 28.08 -6.76
CA VAL A 41 10.05 28.03 -7.76
C VAL A 41 9.50 27.37 -9.01
N LEU A 42 9.59 28.07 -10.13
CA LEU A 42 9.10 27.67 -11.45
C LEU A 42 10.18 27.98 -12.47
N ASP A 43 10.57 27.00 -13.30
CA ASP A 43 11.63 27.17 -14.32
C ASP A 43 12.94 27.82 -13.78
N ASP A 44 13.24 27.56 -12.50
CA ASP A 44 14.39 28.05 -11.73
C ASP A 44 14.35 29.55 -11.35
N GLU A 45 13.23 30.24 -11.60
CA GLU A 45 12.91 31.55 -11.01
C GLU A 45 12.16 31.40 -9.67
N ALA A 46 12.40 32.29 -8.71
CA ALA A 46 11.85 32.23 -7.36
C ALA A 46 10.87 33.38 -7.05
N GLU A 47 9.60 33.05 -6.84
CA GLU A 47 8.57 33.99 -6.41
C GLU A 47 8.35 33.90 -4.89
N LEU A 48 8.48 35.04 -4.20
CA LEU A 48 8.17 35.13 -2.77
C LEU A 48 6.68 35.38 -2.55
N HIS A 49 6.08 34.57 -1.70
CA HIS A 49 4.71 34.69 -1.20
C HIS A 49 4.73 35.13 0.28
N PRO A 50 4.63 36.44 0.59
CA PRO A 50 4.73 36.94 1.97
C PRO A 50 3.54 36.53 2.84
N THR A 51 2.42 36.19 2.21
CA THR A 51 1.18 35.76 2.87
C THR A 51 0.67 34.48 2.22
N TYR A 52 0.86 33.35 2.89
CA TYR A 52 0.24 32.08 2.52
C TYR A 52 -0.28 31.41 3.79
N SER A 53 -1.58 31.13 3.84
CA SER A 53 -2.23 30.54 5.02
C SER A 53 -2.47 29.06 4.82
N ASN A 54 -1.81 28.23 5.63
CA ASN A 54 -2.07 26.81 5.72
C ASN A 54 -2.55 26.46 7.15
N ASN A 55 -3.76 25.95 7.27
CA ASN A 55 -4.37 25.62 8.58
C ASN A 55 -3.63 24.49 9.35
N GLN A 56 -2.61 23.87 8.74
CA GLN A 56 -1.78 22.82 9.32
C GLN A 56 -0.35 23.27 9.68
N ILE A 57 0.13 24.41 9.14
CA ILE A 57 1.45 24.95 9.42
C ILE A 57 1.45 26.48 9.35
N GLU A 58 1.85 27.09 10.45
CA GLU A 58 2.15 28.52 10.55
C GLU A 58 3.68 28.67 10.52
N VAL A 59 4.21 29.59 9.70
CA VAL A 59 5.65 29.87 9.56
C VAL A 59 5.87 31.35 9.78
N TRP A 60 6.92 31.72 10.51
CA TRP A 60 7.32 33.11 10.68
C TRP A 60 8.83 33.25 10.85
N GLU A 61 9.32 34.47 10.62
CA GLU A 61 10.67 34.90 10.96
C GLU A 61 10.62 35.75 12.24
N LYS A 62 11.67 35.66 13.05
CA LYS A 62 11.93 36.59 14.15
C LYS A 62 13.43 36.65 14.46
N ASP A 63 13.97 37.87 14.54
CA ASP A 63 15.36 38.16 14.90
C ASP A 63 16.41 37.45 14.00
N GLY A 64 16.07 37.23 12.72
CA GLY A 64 16.87 36.50 11.73
C GLY A 64 16.69 34.97 11.77
N GLU A 65 15.79 34.46 12.61
CA GLU A 65 15.58 33.03 12.82
C GLU A 65 14.19 32.60 12.33
N VAL A 66 14.11 31.42 11.71
CA VAL A 66 12.85 30.90 11.14
C VAL A 66 12.22 29.87 12.06
N PHE A 67 10.92 30.04 12.30
CA PHE A 67 10.11 29.24 13.20
C PHE A 67 8.88 28.69 12.49
N ALA A 68 8.33 27.61 13.03
CA ALA A 68 7.04 27.09 12.59
C ALA A 68 6.24 26.47 13.74
N LYS A 69 4.90 26.58 13.68
CA LYS A 69 3.95 25.86 14.53
C LYS A 69 3.29 24.75 13.70
N VAL A 70 3.44 23.50 14.13
CA VAL A 70 2.91 22.31 13.43
C VAL A 70 2.39 21.25 14.40
N PRO A 71 1.46 20.38 13.97
CA PRO A 71 1.16 19.16 14.70
C PRO A 71 2.34 18.17 14.59
N ALA A 72 2.68 17.54 15.70
CA ALA A 72 3.72 16.51 15.80
C ALA A 72 3.31 15.38 16.76
N VAL A 73 3.97 14.23 16.64
CA VAL A 73 3.71 13.04 17.46
C VAL A 73 5.01 12.35 17.86
N GLY A 74 5.10 11.93 19.12
CA GLY A 74 6.22 11.15 19.66
C GLY A 74 6.08 9.65 19.41
N PRO A 75 7.18 8.91 19.17
CA PRO A 75 7.13 7.45 19.11
C PRO A 75 6.76 6.82 20.46
N ASN A 76 5.78 5.92 20.48
CA ASN A 76 5.54 5.10 21.66
C ASN A 76 6.60 3.98 21.78
N MET A 77 7.73 4.34 22.38
CA MET A 77 8.89 3.46 22.54
C MET A 77 8.56 2.13 23.24
N PHE A 78 7.54 2.07 24.10
CA PHE A 78 7.15 0.82 24.76
C PHE A 78 6.50 -0.19 23.80
N CYS A 79 5.71 0.29 22.85
CA CYS A 79 5.00 -0.53 21.87
C CYS A 79 5.86 -0.94 20.66
N LEU A 80 6.98 -0.25 20.41
CA LEU A 80 7.84 -0.53 19.25
C LEU A 80 8.80 -1.72 19.50
N PRO A 81 9.02 -2.59 18.49
CA PRO A 81 10.10 -3.58 18.48
C PRO A 81 11.47 -2.97 18.78
N LYS A 82 12.39 -3.77 19.32
CA LYS A 82 13.71 -3.31 19.80
C LYS A 82 14.50 -2.56 18.72
N ASP A 83 14.57 -3.09 17.50
CA ASP A 83 15.34 -2.53 16.40
C ASP A 83 14.74 -1.23 15.85
N ILE A 84 13.41 -1.16 15.71
CA ILE A 84 12.70 0.09 15.34
C ILE A 84 12.91 1.14 16.45
N ARG A 85 12.80 0.75 17.72
CA ARG A 85 13.03 1.62 18.88
C ARG A 85 14.47 2.16 18.91
N GLU A 86 15.46 1.34 18.61
CA GLU A 86 16.87 1.76 18.52
C GLU A 86 17.08 2.75 17.36
N LYS A 87 16.50 2.47 16.19
CA LYS A 87 16.55 3.36 15.01
C LYS A 87 16.00 4.76 15.30
N TYR A 88 14.81 4.84 15.90
CA TYR A 88 14.14 6.12 16.18
C TYR A 88 14.48 6.71 17.57
N SER A 89 15.41 6.10 18.33
CA SER A 89 15.74 6.48 19.72
C SER A 89 16.18 7.94 19.93
N LYS A 90 16.68 8.61 18.88
CA LYS A 90 17.14 10.02 18.90
C LYS A 90 16.10 11.02 18.38
N VAL A 91 14.95 10.54 17.90
CA VAL A 91 13.85 11.37 17.42
C VAL A 91 12.93 11.67 18.60
N ALA A 92 12.68 12.95 18.87
CA ALA A 92 11.72 13.34 19.91
C ALA A 92 10.29 13.26 19.39
N ALA A 93 10.06 13.82 18.21
CA ALA A 93 8.78 13.78 17.51
C ALA A 93 8.96 13.73 16.00
N TRP A 94 7.89 13.40 15.28
CA TRP A 94 7.78 13.54 13.84
C TRP A 94 6.56 14.40 13.51
N SER A 95 6.72 15.28 12.52
CA SER A 95 5.61 15.99 11.89
C SER A 95 5.50 15.56 10.43
N PRO A 96 4.29 15.33 9.89
CA PRO A 96 4.11 15.09 8.46
C PRO A 96 4.52 16.27 7.57
N LEU A 97 4.74 17.46 8.15
CA LEU A 97 5.11 18.68 7.42
C LEU A 97 6.60 19.00 7.55
N LEU A 98 7.21 18.76 8.71
CA LEU A 98 8.61 19.11 9.01
C LEU A 98 9.52 17.91 9.30
N LYS A 99 9.01 16.69 9.12
CA LYS A 99 9.72 15.41 9.28
C LYS A 99 10.27 15.24 10.70
N TYR A 100 11.54 14.85 10.87
CA TYR A 100 12.13 14.52 12.18
C TYR A 100 12.47 15.76 13.01
N LEU A 101 11.89 15.83 14.21
CA LEU A 101 12.09 16.90 15.19
C LEU A 101 12.95 16.43 16.37
N LYS A 102 13.89 17.28 16.78
CA LYS A 102 14.75 17.06 17.96
C LYS A 102 14.29 17.93 19.12
N ASP A 103 14.27 17.37 20.32
CA ASP A 103 14.05 18.10 21.57
C ASP A 103 15.39 18.19 22.33
N GLU A 104 15.97 19.39 22.40
CA GLU A 104 17.23 19.62 23.13
C GLU A 104 16.98 20.01 24.60
N ASN A 105 15.77 20.48 24.93
CA ASN A 105 15.43 21.03 26.24
C ASN A 105 14.60 20.04 27.10
N GLY A 106 14.15 18.92 26.53
CA GLY A 106 13.30 17.93 27.20
C GLY A 106 11.84 18.35 27.35
N VAL A 107 11.38 19.36 26.58
CA VAL A 107 10.01 19.88 26.66
C VAL A 107 8.97 18.89 26.14
N PHE A 108 9.32 18.11 25.12
CA PHE A 108 8.46 17.09 24.51
C PHE A 108 8.45 15.79 25.31
N ALA A 109 9.44 15.55 26.19
CA ALA A 109 9.54 14.32 26.99
C ALA A 109 8.34 14.07 27.95
N ARG A 110 7.47 15.07 28.15
CA ARG A 110 6.21 14.96 28.92
C ARG A 110 5.03 14.43 28.09
N VAL A 111 5.11 14.50 26.76
CA VAL A 111 4.09 14.01 25.84
C VAL A 111 4.14 12.48 25.81
N ARG A 112 2.98 11.83 25.98
CA ARG A 112 2.89 10.38 25.86
C ARG A 112 2.97 10.00 24.38
N GLY A 113 3.77 8.97 24.06
CA GLY A 113 3.94 8.52 22.68
C GLY A 113 2.62 8.08 22.02
N ASN A 114 2.47 8.43 20.75
CA ASN A 114 1.25 8.39 19.92
C ASN A 114 0.19 9.49 20.19
N ASP A 115 0.34 10.31 21.23
CA ASP A 115 -0.48 11.52 21.37
C ASP A 115 0.04 12.57 20.38
N VAL A 116 -0.89 13.21 19.66
CA VAL A 116 -0.58 14.33 18.76
C VAL A 116 -0.71 15.62 19.57
N VAL A 117 0.25 16.51 19.41
CA VAL A 117 0.33 17.82 20.06
C VAL A 117 0.77 18.86 19.04
N ASP A 118 0.41 20.12 19.25
CA ASP A 118 1.01 21.22 18.48
C ASP A 118 2.37 21.57 19.10
N VAL A 119 3.37 21.84 18.26
CA VAL A 119 4.72 22.23 18.69
C VAL A 119 5.17 23.47 17.95
N VAL A 120 5.86 24.36 18.67
CA VAL A 120 6.66 25.41 18.04
C VAL A 120 8.08 24.90 17.90
N VAL A 121 8.60 24.99 16.67
CA VAL A 121 9.96 24.58 16.32
C VAL A 121 10.73 25.75 15.70
N LYS A 122 12.05 25.66 15.78
CA LYS A 122 13.00 26.57 15.13
C LYS A 122 13.85 25.80 14.12
N TYR A 123 14.15 26.42 12.97
CA TYR A 123 15.16 25.93 12.04
C TYR A 123 16.54 25.93 12.70
N ALA A 124 17.09 24.74 12.86
CA ALA A 124 18.39 24.48 13.49
C ALA A 124 18.87 23.07 13.10
N PRO A 125 19.49 22.90 11.92
CA PRO A 125 19.91 21.61 11.39
C PRO A 125 20.77 20.77 12.34
N TRP A 126 20.58 19.45 12.31
CA TRP A 126 21.34 18.50 13.14
C TRP A 126 21.63 17.17 12.40
N SER A 127 22.87 16.72 12.53
CA SER A 127 23.47 15.64 11.73
C SER A 127 23.23 14.21 12.25
N SER A 128 22.53 14.03 13.37
CA SER A 128 22.30 12.73 14.00
C SER A 128 20.92 12.11 13.72
N GLY A 129 20.26 12.53 12.63
CA GLY A 129 18.95 12.03 12.21
C GLY A 129 18.95 10.54 11.86
N PRO A 130 17.77 9.89 11.80
CA PRO A 130 17.68 8.46 11.52
C PRO A 130 17.95 8.10 10.04
N SER A 131 17.91 9.08 9.13
CA SER A 131 17.87 8.86 7.67
C SER A 131 18.90 9.71 6.92
N VAL A 132 19.45 9.18 5.82
CA VAL A 132 20.48 9.83 5.00
C VAL A 132 19.98 11.09 4.29
N ARG A 133 18.71 11.12 3.87
CA ARG A 133 18.10 12.31 3.24
C ARG A 133 17.60 13.32 4.26
N GLU A 134 17.35 12.88 5.49
CA GLU A 134 16.64 13.66 6.49
C GLU A 134 17.54 13.84 7.73
N GLN A 135 18.63 14.59 7.53
CA GLN A 135 19.18 15.39 8.63
C GLN A 135 18.00 16.19 9.21
N GLY A 136 17.75 16.08 10.51
CA GLY A 136 16.63 16.82 11.07
C GLY A 136 16.93 18.31 11.00
N LEU A 137 15.97 19.09 10.53
CA LEU A 137 16.16 20.50 10.21
C LEU A 137 15.64 21.40 11.32
N PHE A 138 14.77 20.87 12.17
CA PHE A 138 14.02 21.63 13.15
C PHE A 138 14.18 21.07 14.57
N LYS A 139 14.16 21.97 15.55
CA LYS A 139 14.23 21.68 16.97
C LYS A 139 13.02 22.22 17.71
N ILE A 140 12.46 21.42 18.62
CA ILE A 140 11.29 21.76 19.44
C ILE A 140 11.69 22.77 20.50
N LEU A 141 10.88 23.83 20.63
CA LEU A 141 11.01 24.86 21.68
C LEU A 141 9.86 24.77 22.67
N GLU A 142 8.63 24.63 22.19
CA GLU A 142 7.41 24.68 23.00
C GLU A 142 6.38 23.63 22.53
N VAL A 143 5.46 23.24 23.41
CA VAL A 143 4.47 22.18 23.19
C VAL A 143 3.11 22.63 23.73
N PHE A 144 2.05 22.39 22.96
CA PHE A 144 0.68 22.80 23.21
C PHE A 144 -0.30 21.64 22.99
N GLU A 145 -1.44 21.65 23.67
CA GLU A 145 -2.54 20.76 23.31
C GLU A 145 -3.10 21.14 21.93
N VAL A 146 -3.59 20.15 21.16
CA VAL A 146 -4.12 20.39 19.81
C VAL A 146 -5.47 21.09 19.91
N GLU A 147 -5.66 22.11 19.06
CA GLU A 147 -6.95 22.77 18.86
C GLU A 147 -8.02 21.75 18.41
N GLU A 148 -9.14 21.64 19.14
CA GLU A 148 -10.09 20.50 19.06
C GLU A 148 -10.70 20.24 17.67
N GLU A 149 -10.67 21.23 16.78
CA GLU A 149 -11.27 21.16 15.43
C GLU A 149 -10.32 20.60 14.35
N ARG A 150 -9.01 20.42 14.63
CA ARG A 150 -8.04 19.97 13.60
C ARG A 150 -8.07 18.45 13.41
N TYR A 151 -8.34 17.99 12.18
CA TYR A 151 -8.22 16.57 11.81
C TYR A 151 -6.75 16.11 11.85
N THR A 152 -6.36 15.28 12.82
CA THR A 152 -4.94 14.86 13.03
C THR A 152 -4.63 13.40 12.68
N ALA A 153 -5.51 12.69 11.95
CA ALA A 153 -5.29 11.27 11.68
C ALA A 153 -4.04 11.03 10.81
N TYR A 154 -3.75 11.93 9.87
CA TYR A 154 -2.58 11.85 8.98
C TYR A 154 -1.24 11.95 9.75
N CYS A 155 -1.19 12.71 10.85
CA CYS A 155 -0.01 12.81 11.72
C CYS A 155 0.40 11.46 12.33
N ARG A 156 -0.51 10.46 12.40
CA ARG A 156 -0.22 9.13 12.95
C ARG A 156 0.40 8.16 11.92
N GLN A 157 0.54 8.57 10.65
CA GLN A 157 1.21 7.79 9.59
C GLN A 157 2.74 7.94 9.64
N THR A 158 3.31 7.83 10.83
CA THR A 158 4.74 8.06 11.07
C THR A 158 5.62 6.96 10.46
N PRO A 159 6.91 7.23 10.15
CA PRO A 159 7.83 6.23 9.61
C PRO A 159 7.91 4.95 10.45
N TRP A 160 7.99 5.06 11.78
CA TRP A 160 7.98 3.89 12.68
C TRP A 160 6.66 3.12 12.68
N THR A 161 5.52 3.80 12.48
CA THR A 161 4.19 3.17 12.42
C THR A 161 4.03 2.42 11.10
N LEU A 162 4.40 3.04 9.98
CA LEU A 162 4.39 2.42 8.65
C LEU A 162 5.35 1.22 8.59
N GLU A 163 6.54 1.34 9.18
CA GLU A 163 7.53 0.25 9.26
C GLU A 163 7.02 -0.91 10.12
N PHE A 164 6.47 -0.61 11.31
CA PHE A 164 5.87 -1.63 12.19
C PHE A 164 4.67 -2.33 11.53
N MET A 165 3.78 -1.57 10.90
CA MET A 165 2.64 -2.11 10.14
C MET A 165 3.13 -2.99 8.99
N GLY A 166 4.05 -2.52 8.15
CA GLY A 166 4.61 -3.29 7.04
C GLY A 166 5.19 -4.64 7.45
N ARG A 167 5.85 -4.71 8.61
CA ARG A 167 6.41 -5.94 9.19
C ARG A 167 5.38 -6.88 9.83
N THR A 168 4.20 -6.38 10.22
CA THR A 168 3.19 -7.15 10.98
C THR A 168 1.88 -7.42 10.20
N LEU A 169 1.61 -6.68 9.13
CA LEU A 169 0.40 -6.73 8.29
C LEU A 169 0.03 -8.14 7.84
N THR A 170 1.01 -9.00 7.56
CA THR A 170 0.83 -10.43 7.21
C THR A 170 -0.15 -11.17 8.13
N GLN A 171 -0.18 -10.87 9.43
CA GLN A 171 -1.12 -11.53 10.36
C GLN A 171 -2.56 -11.04 10.18
N SER A 172 -2.75 -9.74 9.94
CA SER A 172 -4.06 -9.09 9.76
C SER A 172 -4.68 -9.39 8.39
N LEU A 173 -3.85 -9.49 7.35
CA LEU A 173 -4.27 -9.72 5.97
C LEU A 173 -4.53 -11.20 5.63
N ARG A 174 -4.05 -12.13 6.46
CA ARG A 174 -4.29 -13.56 6.26
C ARG A 174 -5.75 -13.93 6.56
N PRO A 175 -6.42 -14.69 5.68
CA PRO A 175 -7.79 -15.16 5.91
C PRO A 175 -7.95 -15.89 7.24
N LYS A 176 -8.90 -15.42 8.05
CA LYS A 176 -9.16 -15.94 9.40
C LYS A 176 -9.77 -17.35 9.32
N PRO A 177 -9.58 -18.23 10.34
CA PRO A 177 -10.06 -19.63 10.31
C PRO A 177 -11.57 -19.84 10.14
N ASN A 178 -12.37 -18.79 10.31
CA ASN A 178 -13.82 -18.78 10.11
C ASN A 178 -14.26 -18.37 8.70
N THR A 179 -13.35 -17.93 7.82
CA THR A 179 -13.66 -17.48 6.46
C THR A 179 -13.73 -18.64 5.45
N ILE A 180 -14.44 -18.40 4.33
CA ILE A 180 -14.56 -19.35 3.21
C ILE A 180 -13.22 -19.59 2.53
N ALA A 181 -12.40 -18.55 2.41
CA ALA A 181 -11.03 -18.66 1.95
C ALA A 181 -10.18 -19.65 2.77
N PHE A 182 -10.40 -19.76 4.08
CA PHE A 182 -9.67 -20.69 4.94
C PHE A 182 -10.26 -22.11 4.92
N ASN A 183 -11.59 -22.23 4.87
CA ASN A 183 -12.28 -23.51 4.72
C ASN A 183 -13.45 -23.39 3.73
N GLN A 184 -13.22 -23.89 2.51
CA GLN A 184 -14.16 -23.85 1.39
C GLN A 184 -15.38 -24.79 1.58
N TYR A 185 -15.41 -25.62 2.62
CA TYR A 185 -16.52 -26.51 2.98
C TYR A 185 -17.37 -25.95 4.14
N ARG A 186 -17.25 -24.65 4.45
CA ARG A 186 -18.13 -23.95 5.40
C ARG A 186 -19.37 -23.41 4.69
N THR A 187 -20.49 -23.38 5.40
CA THR A 187 -21.66 -22.60 5.02
C THR A 187 -21.35 -21.10 5.01
N ILE A 188 -21.84 -20.39 4.01
CA ILE A 188 -21.73 -18.94 3.85
C ILE A 188 -22.76 -18.21 4.70
N ASP A 189 -22.33 -17.11 5.31
CA ASP A 189 -23.20 -16.10 5.93
C ASP A 189 -23.62 -15.08 4.86
N ASP A 190 -24.92 -14.89 4.67
CA ASP A 190 -25.52 -14.18 3.52
C ASP A 190 -25.76 -12.67 3.76
N GLY A 191 -25.47 -12.16 4.95
CA GLY A 191 -25.78 -10.78 5.33
C GLY A 191 -24.89 -9.69 4.72
N GLY A 192 -23.61 -9.97 4.50
CA GLY A 192 -22.60 -8.93 4.20
C GLY A 192 -22.34 -8.67 2.71
N TYR A 193 -22.19 -7.39 2.34
CA TYR A 193 -21.53 -7.03 1.07
C TYR A 193 -20.01 -7.23 1.17
N ARG A 194 -19.37 -7.43 0.01
CA ARG A 194 -17.91 -7.53 -0.18
C ARG A 194 -17.50 -6.78 -1.43
N ILE A 195 -16.28 -6.27 -1.44
CA ILE A 195 -15.60 -5.76 -2.63
C ILE A 195 -14.72 -6.87 -3.19
N GLY A 196 -14.66 -7.01 -4.51
CA GLY A 196 -13.77 -7.94 -5.18
C GLY A 196 -13.50 -7.62 -6.65
N LEU A 197 -12.38 -8.15 -7.14
CA LEU A 197 -11.82 -7.93 -8.47
C LEU A 197 -12.33 -8.97 -9.46
N CYS A 198 -12.83 -8.57 -10.62
CA CYS A 198 -13.18 -9.52 -11.67
C CYS A 198 -11.92 -10.02 -12.41
N ILE A 199 -11.41 -11.19 -12.00
CA ILE A 199 -10.19 -11.79 -12.55
C ILE A 199 -10.38 -12.51 -13.89
N LYS A 200 -11.61 -12.96 -14.20
CA LYS A 200 -12.01 -13.51 -15.50
C LYS A 200 -13.44 -13.12 -15.82
N SER A 201 -13.65 -12.56 -17.02
CA SER A 201 -14.95 -12.13 -17.55
C SER A 201 -15.86 -13.29 -17.92
N SER A 202 -15.34 -14.24 -18.69
CA SER A 202 -16.05 -15.44 -19.17
C SER A 202 -15.20 -16.68 -18.89
N TYR A 203 -15.67 -17.53 -17.98
CA TYR A 203 -15.00 -18.76 -17.58
C TYR A 203 -16.02 -19.91 -17.44
N PRO A 204 -15.67 -21.17 -17.78
CA PRO A 204 -16.57 -22.31 -17.59
C PRO A 204 -17.10 -22.42 -16.16
N ASN A 205 -18.42 -22.43 -16.01
CA ASN A 205 -19.06 -22.52 -14.69
C ASN A 205 -18.95 -23.96 -14.16
N THR A 206 -18.24 -24.16 -13.04
CA THR A 206 -18.04 -25.48 -12.44
C THR A 206 -19.34 -26.14 -11.96
N ALA A 207 -20.34 -25.34 -11.59
CA ALA A 207 -21.66 -25.81 -11.17
C ALA A 207 -22.71 -25.78 -12.30
N PHE A 208 -22.28 -25.80 -13.56
CA PHE A 208 -23.21 -25.93 -14.68
C PHE A 208 -23.74 -27.36 -14.78
N ASN A 209 -25.06 -27.52 -14.67
CA ASN A 209 -25.73 -28.80 -14.86
C ASN A 209 -26.39 -28.84 -16.25
N GLN A 210 -25.95 -29.77 -17.10
CA GLN A 210 -26.48 -29.95 -18.45
C GLN A 210 -27.91 -30.53 -18.47
N GLU A 211 -28.32 -31.21 -17.40
CA GLU A 211 -29.65 -31.83 -17.26
C GLU A 211 -30.73 -30.86 -16.77
N MET A 212 -30.34 -29.68 -16.28
CA MET A 212 -31.28 -28.63 -15.85
C MET A 212 -31.64 -27.70 -17.01
N ASN A 213 -32.90 -27.25 -17.05
CA ASN A 213 -33.35 -26.31 -18.06
C ASN A 213 -32.66 -24.94 -17.86
N ARG A 214 -32.36 -24.25 -18.97
CA ARG A 214 -31.73 -22.91 -18.92
C ARG A 214 -32.57 -21.85 -18.18
N SER A 215 -33.89 -22.09 -18.04
CA SER A 215 -34.81 -21.30 -17.21
C SER A 215 -34.42 -21.28 -15.74
N ASP A 216 -33.74 -22.31 -15.25
CA ASP A 216 -33.55 -22.59 -13.83
C ASP A 216 -32.27 -21.93 -13.28
N GLY A 217 -31.63 -21.07 -14.08
CA GLY A 217 -30.44 -20.29 -13.71
C GLY A 217 -29.10 -21.02 -13.84
N SER A 218 -29.07 -22.23 -14.42
CA SER A 218 -27.83 -22.95 -14.69
C SER A 218 -27.20 -22.49 -16.01
N TYR A 219 -26.20 -21.61 -15.91
CA TYR A 219 -25.50 -21.05 -17.08
C TYR A 219 -24.14 -21.72 -17.31
N LYS A 220 -23.77 -21.94 -18.58
CA LYS A 220 -22.50 -22.61 -18.96
C LYS A 220 -21.25 -21.81 -18.61
N PHE A 221 -21.36 -20.48 -18.55
CA PHE A 221 -20.26 -19.57 -18.27
C PHE A 221 -20.60 -18.63 -17.10
N CYS A 222 -19.56 -18.10 -16.46
CA CYS A 222 -19.66 -17.15 -15.35
C CYS A 222 -18.45 -16.21 -15.36
N SER A 223 -18.60 -15.05 -14.71
CA SER A 223 -17.46 -14.21 -14.33
C SER A 223 -16.92 -14.72 -13.00
N LEU A 224 -15.61 -14.55 -12.79
CA LEU A 224 -14.94 -14.92 -11.55
C LEU A 224 -14.52 -13.66 -10.81
N LEU A 225 -15.13 -13.41 -9.65
CA LEU A 225 -14.77 -12.35 -8.73
C LEU A 225 -13.80 -12.92 -7.67
N PHE A 226 -12.72 -12.21 -7.37
CA PHE A 226 -11.82 -12.56 -6.28
C PHE A 226 -11.97 -11.58 -5.12
N THR A 227 -11.99 -12.10 -3.89
CA THR A 227 -11.84 -11.29 -2.65
C THR A 227 -11.10 -12.11 -1.58
N PRO A 228 -10.18 -11.56 -0.79
CA PRO A 228 -9.30 -12.36 0.09
C PRO A 228 -10.03 -13.23 1.11
N GLU A 229 -11.23 -12.83 1.58
CA GLU A 229 -12.02 -13.61 2.55
C GLU A 229 -12.78 -14.81 1.95
N TYR A 230 -13.05 -14.82 0.64
CA TYR A 230 -13.80 -15.90 -0.02
C TYR A 230 -12.98 -16.62 -1.10
N GLY A 231 -11.82 -16.06 -1.49
CA GLY A 231 -11.10 -16.47 -2.67
C GLY A 231 -11.92 -16.18 -3.93
N VAL A 232 -12.14 -17.18 -4.78
CA VAL A 232 -12.87 -17.04 -6.05
C VAL A 232 -14.35 -17.35 -5.87
N VAL A 233 -15.20 -16.39 -6.25
CA VAL A 233 -16.67 -16.49 -6.23
C VAL A 233 -17.21 -16.39 -7.66
N ARG A 234 -18.12 -17.29 -8.03
CA ARG A 234 -18.78 -17.26 -9.35
C ARG A 234 -19.85 -16.19 -9.42
N TRP A 235 -19.94 -15.53 -10.57
CA TRP A 235 -21.06 -14.68 -10.96
C TRP A 235 -21.64 -15.20 -12.29
N PRO A 236 -22.63 -16.12 -12.25
CA PRO A 236 -23.25 -16.67 -13.46
C PRO A 236 -24.05 -15.61 -14.23
N PHE A 237 -24.05 -15.70 -15.56
CA PHE A 237 -24.80 -14.80 -16.44
C PHE A 237 -25.37 -15.56 -17.66
N PRO A 238 -26.50 -15.11 -18.23
CA PRO A 238 -27.06 -15.70 -19.45
C PRO A 238 -26.15 -15.42 -20.66
N VAL A 239 -25.76 -16.47 -21.37
CA VAL A 239 -25.12 -16.34 -22.69
C VAL A 239 -26.20 -16.41 -23.76
N ASN A 240 -26.38 -15.31 -24.49
CA ASN A 240 -27.26 -15.16 -25.66
C ASN A 240 -28.68 -15.75 -25.47
N ASN A 241 -29.50 -15.02 -24.73
CA ASN A 241 -30.93 -14.86 -25.03
C ASN A 241 -31.45 -13.61 -24.31
N PRO A 242 -31.95 -12.57 -25.01
CA PRO A 242 -32.78 -11.58 -24.35
C PRO A 242 -33.98 -12.31 -23.73
N ARG A 243 -34.26 -12.08 -22.45
CA ARG A 243 -35.53 -12.55 -21.87
C ARG A 243 -36.66 -11.90 -22.66
N THR A 244 -37.44 -12.69 -23.38
CA THR A 244 -38.73 -12.26 -23.91
C THR A 244 -39.54 -11.77 -22.72
N LYS A 245 -39.79 -10.46 -22.64
CA LYS A 245 -40.58 -9.86 -21.56
C LYS A 245 -41.99 -10.42 -21.66
N THR A 246 -42.35 -11.34 -20.78
CA THR A 246 -43.75 -11.57 -20.42
C THR A 246 -44.04 -10.59 -19.30
N GLU A 247 -44.86 -9.59 -19.57
CA GLU A 247 -45.22 -8.58 -18.56
C GLU A 247 -46.15 -9.20 -17.53
N THR A 248 -45.57 -9.60 -16.39
CA THR A 248 -46.29 -9.75 -15.13
C THR A 248 -45.68 -8.80 -14.11
N THR A 249 -46.54 -8.12 -13.37
CA THR A 249 -46.22 -7.03 -12.46
C THR A 249 -45.18 -7.41 -11.40
N GLU A 250 -44.38 -6.40 -11.02
CA GLU A 250 -43.43 -6.44 -9.90
C GLU A 250 -42.20 -7.36 -10.03
N THR A 251 -41.37 -7.09 -11.04
CA THR A 251 -39.90 -7.06 -10.80
C THR A 251 -39.25 -6.00 -11.69
N LYS A 252 -38.58 -5.01 -11.09
CA LYS A 252 -37.69 -4.09 -11.81
C LYS A 252 -36.47 -4.86 -12.31
N SER A 253 -36.57 -5.48 -13.47
CA SER A 253 -35.47 -6.18 -14.14
C SER A 253 -34.76 -5.27 -15.14
N ASP A 254 -34.32 -4.11 -14.68
CA ASP A 254 -33.51 -3.18 -15.46
C ASP A 254 -32.04 -3.36 -15.07
N ILE A 255 -31.39 -4.30 -15.75
CA ILE A 255 -29.94 -4.55 -15.69
C ILE A 255 -29.30 -3.73 -16.81
N GLU A 256 -29.27 -2.41 -16.68
CA GLU A 256 -28.67 -1.49 -17.65
C GLU A 256 -27.14 -1.65 -17.67
N ASN A 257 -26.48 -2.18 -18.69
CA ASN A 257 -26.96 -2.91 -19.88
C ASN A 257 -26.09 -4.16 -19.99
N ASP A 258 -26.37 -5.14 -19.13
CA ASP A 258 -25.33 -6.01 -18.57
C ASP A 258 -24.21 -5.15 -17.92
N VAL A 259 -22.97 -5.62 -17.75
CA VAL A 259 -22.01 -4.88 -16.90
C VAL A 259 -20.65 -4.58 -17.56
N ILE A 260 -20.54 -3.88 -18.69
CA ILE A 260 -21.56 -3.44 -19.69
C ILE A 260 -21.28 -4.13 -21.06
N SER A 261 -20.21 -4.94 -21.11
CA SER A 261 -20.17 -6.18 -21.88
C SER A 261 -19.37 -7.17 -21.05
N ILE A 262 -19.57 -8.48 -21.23
CA ILE A 262 -18.84 -9.51 -20.47
C ILE A 262 -17.33 -9.25 -20.54
N ASP A 263 -16.80 -8.97 -21.73
CA ASP A 263 -15.38 -8.72 -21.97
C ASP A 263 -14.85 -7.42 -21.32
N LYS A 264 -15.72 -6.47 -20.95
CA LYS A 264 -15.38 -5.24 -20.22
C LYS A 264 -15.47 -5.38 -18.69
N ARG A 265 -15.82 -6.55 -18.16
CA ARG A 265 -15.88 -6.80 -16.70
C ARG A 265 -14.50 -7.03 -16.09
N ILE A 266 -13.60 -7.67 -16.85
CA ILE A 266 -12.26 -8.04 -16.37
C ILE A 266 -11.47 -6.79 -15.92
N GLY A 267 -10.76 -6.92 -14.79
CA GLY A 267 -10.03 -5.82 -14.16
C GLY A 267 -10.89 -4.91 -13.28
N LYS A 268 -12.22 -4.86 -13.46
CA LYS A 268 -13.07 -3.99 -12.65
C LYS A 268 -13.38 -4.55 -11.27
N TRP A 269 -13.62 -3.63 -10.33
CA TRP A 269 -14.03 -3.90 -8.96
C TRP A 269 -15.55 -3.87 -8.83
N TYR A 270 -16.08 -4.75 -7.98
CA TYR A 270 -17.51 -4.91 -7.76
C TYR A 270 -17.84 -5.09 -6.29
N THR A 271 -18.94 -4.45 -5.85
CA THR A 271 -19.63 -4.82 -4.62
C THR A 271 -20.58 -5.99 -4.91
N PHE A 272 -20.66 -6.97 -4.00
CA PHE A 272 -21.60 -8.09 -4.12
C PHE A 272 -21.90 -8.74 -2.77
N GLN A 273 -23.02 -9.45 -2.68
CA GLN A 273 -23.31 -10.42 -1.62
C GLN A 273 -22.99 -11.84 -2.11
N VAL A 274 -22.53 -12.72 -1.23
CA VAL A 274 -22.32 -14.15 -1.54
C VAL A 274 -23.52 -14.95 -1.04
N THR A 275 -24.04 -15.85 -1.88
CA THR A 275 -25.22 -16.66 -1.56
C THR A 275 -25.05 -18.11 -2.00
N GLU A 276 -25.59 -19.04 -1.23
CA GLU A 276 -25.57 -20.46 -1.58
C GLU A 276 -26.78 -20.87 -2.44
N ALA A 277 -26.56 -21.90 -3.26
CA ALA A 277 -27.67 -22.65 -3.84
C ALA A 277 -28.49 -23.32 -2.73
N ARG A 278 -29.80 -23.00 -2.64
CA ARG A 278 -30.70 -23.59 -1.63
C ARG A 278 -30.80 -25.10 -1.83
N SER A 279 -30.16 -25.87 -0.95
CA SER A 279 -30.45 -27.31 -0.80
C SER A 279 -31.96 -27.51 -0.57
N ARG A 280 -32.58 -28.42 -1.33
CA ARG A 280 -33.98 -28.82 -1.09
C ARG A 280 -34.16 -29.51 0.27
N ASN A 281 -33.09 -30.05 0.85
CA ASN A 281 -33.08 -30.69 2.17
C ASN A 281 -32.52 -29.73 3.23
N LYS A 282 -33.39 -29.28 4.15
CA LYS A 282 -33.11 -28.32 5.24
C LYS A 282 -32.17 -28.83 6.35
N SER A 283 -31.48 -29.95 6.19
CA SER A 283 -30.48 -30.40 7.16
C SER A 283 -29.23 -29.51 7.04
N LYS A 284 -28.90 -28.78 8.12
CA LYS A 284 -27.68 -27.96 8.25
C LYS A 284 -26.41 -28.83 8.35
N LYS A 285 -26.13 -29.63 7.31
CA LYS A 285 -24.82 -30.27 7.14
C LYS A 285 -23.86 -29.25 6.51
N GLN A 286 -22.57 -29.39 6.79
CA GLN A 286 -21.55 -28.64 6.05
C GLN A 286 -21.63 -29.04 4.56
N PRO A 287 -21.39 -28.12 3.61
CA PRO A 287 -21.29 -28.45 2.21
C PRO A 287 -20.28 -29.57 1.94
N ASP A 288 -20.72 -30.63 1.26
CA ASP A 288 -19.86 -31.74 0.81
C ASP A 288 -18.98 -31.37 -0.43
N SER A 289 -19.00 -30.10 -0.84
CA SER A 289 -18.27 -29.56 -2.01
C SER A 289 -17.59 -28.23 -1.67
N PRO A 290 -16.52 -27.82 -2.38
CA PRO A 290 -15.91 -26.51 -2.20
C PRO A 290 -16.85 -25.34 -2.56
N ALA A 291 -16.63 -24.18 -1.92
CA ALA A 291 -17.43 -22.97 -2.06
C ALA A 291 -17.64 -22.50 -3.51
N ILE A 292 -16.66 -22.71 -4.38
CA ILE A 292 -16.83 -22.37 -5.80
C ILE A 292 -18.02 -23.12 -6.42
N ASP A 293 -18.32 -24.35 -6.01
CA ASP A 293 -19.36 -25.17 -6.65
C ASP A 293 -20.78 -24.87 -6.13
N HIS A 294 -20.92 -24.41 -4.88
CA HIS A 294 -22.24 -24.13 -4.28
C HIS A 294 -22.54 -22.64 -4.03
N SER A 295 -21.57 -21.73 -4.16
CA SER A 295 -21.75 -20.28 -3.96
C SER A 295 -21.88 -19.48 -5.25
N THR A 296 -22.61 -18.36 -5.17
CA THR A 296 -22.79 -17.39 -6.26
C THR A 296 -22.86 -15.96 -5.72
N ALA A 297 -22.23 -15.02 -6.43
CA ALA A 297 -22.37 -13.59 -6.22
C ALA A 297 -23.75 -13.10 -6.68
N ARG A 298 -24.37 -12.22 -5.88
CA ARG A 298 -25.65 -11.55 -6.15
C ARG A 298 -25.61 -10.10 -5.73
N LYS A 299 -26.60 -9.31 -6.18
CA LYS A 299 -26.66 -7.85 -6.00
C LYS A 299 -25.33 -7.19 -6.38
N VAL A 300 -24.80 -7.61 -7.53
CA VAL A 300 -23.49 -7.16 -8.01
C VAL A 300 -23.65 -5.76 -8.59
N ALA A 301 -22.87 -4.81 -8.10
CA ALA A 301 -22.79 -3.44 -8.62
C ALA A 301 -21.32 -3.02 -8.73
N SER A 302 -20.98 -2.13 -9.67
CA SER A 302 -19.63 -1.58 -9.77
C SER A 302 -19.20 -0.94 -8.44
N ALA A 303 -17.93 -1.10 -8.09
CA ALA A 303 -17.31 -0.43 -6.95
C ALA A 303 -16.18 0.46 -7.45
N ASP A 304 -16.10 1.68 -6.92
CA ASP A 304 -14.87 2.44 -7.00
C ASP A 304 -13.85 1.84 -6.02
N ASN A 305 -12.63 1.65 -6.49
CA ASN A 305 -11.48 1.25 -5.68
C ASN A 305 -10.31 2.13 -6.12
N SER A 306 -9.52 2.63 -5.17
CA SER A 306 -8.37 3.50 -5.45
C SER A 306 -7.22 2.79 -6.19
N ARG A 307 -7.27 1.46 -6.32
CA ARG A 307 -6.26 0.69 -7.05
C ARG A 307 -6.59 0.59 -8.53
N GLU A 308 -5.78 1.31 -9.31
CA GLU A 308 -5.74 1.18 -10.76
C GLU A 308 -5.41 -0.24 -11.20
N THR A 309 -6.13 -0.70 -12.22
CA THR A 309 -5.98 -2.02 -12.84
C THR A 309 -5.84 -1.86 -14.34
N VAL A 310 -4.88 -2.55 -14.95
CA VAL A 310 -4.70 -2.60 -16.40
C VAL A 310 -5.07 -4.00 -16.88
N VAL A 311 -5.65 -4.10 -18.08
CA VAL A 311 -5.93 -5.39 -18.72
C VAL A 311 -5.03 -5.54 -19.93
N VAL A 312 -4.06 -6.46 -19.85
CA VAL A 312 -3.10 -6.74 -20.91
C VAL A 312 -3.35 -8.15 -21.43
N ASN A 313 -3.62 -8.30 -22.73
CA ASN A 313 -3.86 -9.60 -23.38
C ASN A 313 -4.94 -10.48 -22.69
N GLY A 314 -5.95 -9.88 -22.04
CA GLY A 314 -7.00 -10.62 -21.32
C GLY A 314 -6.59 -11.13 -19.93
N GLU A 315 -5.51 -10.59 -19.37
CA GLU A 315 -5.09 -10.79 -17.98
C GLU A 315 -5.15 -9.47 -17.21
N VAL A 316 -5.55 -9.53 -15.94
CA VAL A 316 -5.53 -8.37 -15.05
C VAL A 316 -4.12 -8.18 -14.51
N GLU A 317 -3.62 -6.96 -14.60
CA GLU A 317 -2.39 -6.52 -13.95
C GLU A 317 -2.66 -5.33 -13.02
N LEU A 318 -2.02 -5.31 -11.86
CA LEU A 318 -2.06 -4.15 -10.94
C LEU A 318 -0.76 -4.02 -10.13
N GLU A 319 -0.56 -2.85 -9.53
CA GLU A 319 0.60 -2.59 -8.68
C GLU A 319 0.36 -3.14 -7.26
N SER A 320 1.33 -3.90 -6.73
CA SER A 320 1.36 -4.40 -5.35
C SER A 320 2.72 -4.13 -4.72
N SER A 321 2.75 -3.91 -3.40
CA SER A 321 3.97 -3.58 -2.65
C SER A 321 4.12 -4.39 -1.36
N PHE A 322 5.36 -4.61 -0.94
CA PHE A 322 5.71 -5.29 0.31
C PHE A 322 7.05 -4.81 0.85
N LEU A 323 7.31 -5.01 2.15
CA LEU A 323 8.64 -4.77 2.71
C LEU A 323 9.60 -5.91 2.38
N PHE A 324 10.80 -5.56 1.95
CA PHE A 324 11.89 -6.48 1.66
C PHE A 324 12.36 -7.21 2.92
N ASP A 325 12.39 -8.53 2.86
CA ASP A 325 13.06 -9.40 3.83
C ASP A 325 13.82 -10.50 3.06
N TYR A 326 15.14 -10.58 3.26
CA TYR A 326 15.96 -11.65 2.69
C TYR A 326 15.45 -13.06 3.08
N ASN A 327 14.89 -13.22 4.28
CA ASN A 327 14.42 -14.53 4.77
C ASN A 327 13.18 -15.03 4.01
N MET A 328 12.43 -14.14 3.36
CA MET A 328 11.33 -14.53 2.48
C MET A 328 11.86 -15.23 1.22
N PHE A 329 13.03 -14.83 0.72
CA PHE A 329 13.58 -15.27 -0.57
C PHE A 329 14.63 -16.38 -0.47
N GLU A 330 15.47 -16.40 0.56
CA GLU A 330 16.58 -17.36 0.64
C GLU A 330 17.13 -17.52 2.06
N THR A 331 17.82 -18.64 2.30
CA THR A 331 18.51 -18.88 3.56
C THR A 331 19.78 -18.04 3.69
N GLU A 332 20.25 -17.82 4.91
CA GLU A 332 21.52 -17.11 5.16
C GLU A 332 22.72 -17.77 4.46
N GLY A 333 22.79 -19.10 4.44
CA GLY A 333 23.85 -19.83 3.73
C GLY A 333 23.88 -19.53 2.22
N ASN A 334 22.71 -19.36 1.59
CA ASN A 334 22.61 -19.04 0.17
C ASN A 334 23.10 -17.63 -0.17
N ARG A 335 22.85 -16.65 0.72
CA ARG A 335 23.30 -15.24 0.55
C ARG A 335 24.80 -15.09 0.40
N HIS A 336 25.57 -15.99 1.00
CA HIS A 336 27.03 -15.99 0.94
C HIS A 336 27.57 -16.48 -0.42
N ILE A 337 26.74 -17.07 -1.28
CA ILE A 337 27.15 -17.59 -2.60
C ILE A 337 27.21 -16.45 -3.61
N LYS A 338 28.41 -15.95 -3.91
CA LYS A 338 28.60 -14.87 -4.91
C LYS A 338 28.28 -15.27 -6.36
N ASN A 339 28.34 -16.57 -6.70
CA ASN A 339 27.97 -17.03 -8.05
C ASN A 339 26.45 -17.16 -8.18
N TRP A 340 25.83 -16.24 -8.94
CA TRP A 340 24.38 -16.20 -9.15
C TRP A 340 23.78 -17.44 -9.78
N ASN A 341 24.52 -18.21 -10.59
CA ASN A 341 23.98 -19.45 -11.16
C ASN A 341 23.76 -20.50 -10.07
N VAL A 342 24.64 -20.56 -9.06
CA VAL A 342 24.51 -21.48 -7.92
C VAL A 342 23.53 -20.92 -6.87
N ARG A 343 23.59 -19.61 -6.59
CA ARG A 343 22.67 -18.95 -5.64
C ARG A 343 21.21 -19.03 -6.09
N TYR A 344 20.95 -19.01 -7.41
CA TYR A 344 19.60 -19.08 -7.95
C TYR A 344 18.87 -20.39 -7.58
N ASP A 345 19.57 -21.52 -7.56
CA ASP A 345 19.01 -22.83 -7.22
C ASP A 345 18.58 -22.93 -5.74
N GLY A 346 19.18 -22.11 -4.86
CA GLY A 346 18.82 -21.99 -3.45
C GLY A 346 17.71 -20.97 -3.14
N LEU A 347 17.16 -20.28 -4.15
CA LEU A 347 16.06 -19.34 -3.96
C LEU A 347 14.72 -20.06 -3.68
N SER A 348 13.95 -19.50 -2.76
CA SER A 348 12.67 -20.02 -2.30
C SER A 348 11.60 -19.96 -3.40
N THR A 349 11.10 -21.15 -3.77
CA THR A 349 9.91 -21.34 -4.63
C THR A 349 8.58 -21.12 -3.89
N LYS A 350 8.62 -20.72 -2.62
CA LYS A 350 7.47 -20.48 -1.73
C LYS A 350 7.40 -19.04 -1.21
N SER A 351 8.27 -18.16 -1.72
CA SER A 351 8.30 -16.74 -1.38
C SER A 351 6.95 -16.11 -1.72
N HIS A 352 6.39 -15.33 -0.81
CA HIS A 352 5.08 -14.72 -0.99
C HIS A 352 4.89 -13.56 -0.01
N PHE A 353 4.08 -12.58 -0.40
CA PHE A 353 3.60 -11.54 0.50
C PHE A 353 2.07 -11.56 0.58
N TRP A 354 1.54 -10.78 1.52
CA TRP A 354 0.10 -10.60 1.70
C TRP A 354 -0.29 -9.18 1.34
N ASP A 355 -1.18 -9.08 0.38
CA ASP A 355 -1.75 -7.85 -0.16
C ASP A 355 -3.21 -7.70 0.34
N ALA A 356 -3.65 -6.48 0.62
CA ALA A 356 -4.95 -6.24 1.25
C ALA A 356 -6.15 -6.62 0.37
N ASP A 357 -6.02 -6.55 -0.96
CA ASP A 357 -7.10 -6.81 -1.91
C ASP A 357 -6.86 -8.10 -2.71
N LEU A 358 -5.61 -8.50 -2.91
CA LEU A 358 -5.23 -9.73 -3.63
C LEU A 358 -4.96 -10.92 -2.69
N GLY A 359 -4.83 -10.68 -1.40
CA GLY A 359 -4.44 -11.71 -0.43
C GLY A 359 -3.03 -12.22 -0.71
N ARG A 360 -2.84 -13.54 -0.74
CA ARG A 360 -1.52 -14.15 -1.00
C ARG A 360 -1.09 -13.93 -2.45
N VAL A 361 0.04 -13.25 -2.63
CA VAL A 361 0.73 -13.09 -3.92
C VAL A 361 2.05 -13.88 -3.88
N GLU A 362 2.23 -14.84 -4.78
CA GLU A 362 3.48 -15.60 -4.89
C GLU A 362 4.59 -14.76 -5.55
N VAL A 363 5.84 -14.98 -5.17
CA VAL A 363 7.03 -14.38 -5.78
C VAL A 363 7.99 -15.51 -6.17
N TYR A 364 8.23 -15.69 -7.47
CA TYR A 364 9.08 -16.77 -7.98
C TYR A 364 10.56 -16.36 -8.06
N PRO A 365 11.51 -17.32 -8.02
CA PRO A 365 12.95 -17.06 -8.02
C PRO A 365 13.47 -16.05 -9.05
N SER A 366 12.88 -15.98 -10.24
CA SER A 366 13.24 -14.99 -11.28
C SER A 366 13.01 -13.54 -10.83
N ILE A 367 11.95 -13.28 -10.07
CA ILE A 367 11.64 -11.96 -9.50
C ILE A 367 12.45 -11.73 -8.22
N SER A 368 12.56 -12.75 -7.35
CA SER A 368 13.38 -12.70 -6.14
C SER A 368 14.83 -12.31 -6.45
N ARG A 369 15.42 -12.94 -7.48
CA ARG A 369 16.77 -12.64 -7.97
C ARG A 369 16.92 -11.17 -8.37
N LYS A 370 16.03 -10.63 -9.20
CA LYS A 370 16.09 -9.22 -9.65
C LYS A 370 16.01 -8.22 -8.49
N ILE A 371 15.16 -8.51 -7.50
CA ILE A 371 15.02 -7.68 -6.29
C ILE A 371 16.34 -7.68 -5.50
N ILE A 372 16.87 -8.86 -5.21
CA ILE A 372 18.10 -9.02 -4.43
C ILE A 372 19.29 -8.36 -5.14
N GLN A 373 19.47 -8.62 -6.45
CA GLN A 373 20.56 -8.01 -7.23
C GLN A 373 20.49 -6.48 -7.23
N SER A 374 19.31 -5.90 -7.46
CA SER A 374 19.14 -4.43 -7.48
C SER A 374 19.51 -3.80 -6.12
N ILE A 375 19.08 -4.42 -5.01
CA ILE A 375 19.37 -3.96 -3.65
C ILE A 375 20.86 -4.12 -3.29
N GLU A 376 21.46 -5.26 -3.61
CA GLU A 376 22.87 -5.53 -3.31
C GLU A 376 23.80 -4.64 -4.13
N LYS A 377 23.57 -4.53 -5.44
CA LYS A 377 24.31 -3.65 -6.34
C LYS A 377 24.22 -2.19 -5.92
N HIS A 378 23.03 -1.72 -5.53
CA HIS A 378 22.89 -0.37 -4.98
C HIS A 378 23.71 -0.18 -3.70
N ARG A 379 23.65 -1.13 -2.76
CA ARG A 379 24.44 -1.07 -1.51
C ARG A 379 25.96 -1.06 -1.77
N GLU A 380 26.44 -1.78 -2.79
CA GLU A 380 27.85 -1.75 -3.21
C GLU A 380 28.28 -0.38 -3.79
N THR A 381 27.33 0.46 -4.25
CA THR A 381 27.62 1.84 -4.74
C THR A 381 27.52 2.94 -3.67
N LEU A 382 27.06 2.63 -2.46
CA LEU A 382 26.89 3.63 -1.39
C LEU A 382 28.23 4.02 -0.75
N LYS A 383 28.35 5.30 -0.35
CA LYS A 383 29.44 5.74 0.53
C LYS A 383 29.28 5.08 1.91
N LEU A 384 30.39 4.80 2.60
CA LEU A 384 30.40 4.15 3.93
C LEU A 384 29.38 4.76 4.92
N SER A 385 29.32 6.09 5.03
CA SER A 385 28.39 6.79 5.92
C SER A 385 26.91 6.66 5.49
N GLU A 386 26.62 6.57 4.19
CA GLU A 386 25.26 6.29 3.71
C GLU A 386 24.89 4.83 3.94
N ALA A 387 25.85 3.91 3.73
CA ALA A 387 25.65 2.48 3.84
C ALA A 387 25.28 2.06 5.27
N GLU A 388 25.94 2.61 6.30
CA GLU A 388 25.63 2.31 7.71
C GLU A 388 24.20 2.69 8.11
N LEU A 389 23.71 3.83 7.61
CA LEU A 389 22.35 4.31 7.85
C LEU A 389 21.32 3.48 7.04
N LEU A 390 21.51 3.38 5.72
CA LEU A 390 20.58 2.70 4.81
C LEU A 390 20.57 1.16 4.95
N LEU A 391 21.53 0.58 5.67
CA LEU A 391 21.50 -0.84 6.04
C LEU A 391 20.31 -1.17 6.98
N LYS A 392 19.91 -0.20 7.82
CA LYS A 392 18.79 -0.32 8.78
C LYS A 392 17.48 0.23 8.24
N GLU A 393 17.48 0.84 7.06
CA GLU A 393 16.25 1.33 6.45
C GLU A 393 15.41 0.19 5.87
N ALA A 394 14.10 0.30 6.10
CA ALA A 394 13.14 -0.59 5.49
C ALA A 394 13.05 -0.28 3.99
N ILE A 395 13.07 -1.31 3.15
CA ILE A 395 12.97 -1.18 1.70
C ILE A 395 11.59 -1.66 1.27
N VAL A 396 10.86 -0.83 0.54
CA VAL A 396 9.61 -1.18 -0.14
C VAL A 396 9.96 -1.71 -1.52
N VAL A 397 9.48 -2.90 -1.83
CA VAL A 397 9.54 -3.50 -3.17
C VAL A 397 8.17 -3.42 -3.79
N VAL A 398 8.11 -2.97 -5.04
CA VAL A 398 6.86 -2.79 -5.77
C VAL A 398 6.91 -3.57 -7.08
N VAL A 399 5.87 -4.38 -7.29
CA VAL A 399 5.78 -5.34 -8.40
C VAL A 399 4.47 -5.16 -9.16
N ARG A 400 4.52 -5.47 -10.46
CA ARG A 400 3.33 -5.74 -11.26
C ARG A 400 2.86 -7.15 -10.92
N THR A 401 1.66 -7.27 -10.37
CA THR A 401 1.04 -8.53 -9.98
C THR A 401 -0.04 -8.91 -11.00
N VAL A 402 -0.12 -10.20 -11.34
CA VAL A 402 -1.11 -10.78 -12.26
C VAL A 402 -1.80 -12.01 -11.70
N VAL A 403 -2.92 -12.41 -12.29
CA VAL A 403 -3.60 -13.68 -12.00
C VAL A 403 -2.67 -14.84 -12.36
N HIS A 404 -2.42 -15.76 -11.43
CA HIS A 404 -1.52 -16.89 -11.68
C HIS A 404 -2.08 -17.84 -12.73
N LYS A 405 -1.24 -18.36 -13.65
CA LYS A 405 -1.68 -19.28 -14.73
C LYS A 405 -2.46 -20.51 -14.21
N ASN A 406 -2.12 -21.00 -13.02
CA ASN A 406 -2.79 -22.13 -12.37
C ASN A 406 -3.80 -21.68 -11.29
N PHE A 407 -4.36 -20.46 -11.37
CA PHE A 407 -5.13 -19.85 -10.28
C PHE A 407 -6.26 -20.72 -9.72
N MET A 408 -6.96 -21.51 -10.54
CA MET A 408 -8.00 -22.43 -10.04
C MET A 408 -7.43 -23.60 -9.21
N MET A 409 -6.22 -24.08 -9.52
CA MET A 409 -5.54 -25.09 -8.70
C MET A 409 -5.04 -24.47 -7.40
N ASN A 410 -4.44 -23.28 -7.50
CA ASN A 410 -3.99 -22.54 -6.32
C ASN A 410 -5.17 -22.17 -5.41
N PHE A 411 -6.31 -21.77 -5.96
CA PHE A 411 -7.54 -21.46 -5.23
C PHE A 411 -8.04 -22.65 -4.41
N LYS A 412 -8.02 -23.89 -4.94
CA LYS A 412 -8.36 -25.10 -4.16
C LYS A 412 -7.47 -25.31 -2.93
N ASN A 413 -6.26 -24.74 -2.94
CA ASN A 413 -5.29 -24.77 -1.84
C ASN A 413 -5.17 -23.42 -1.09
N TYR A 414 -5.90 -22.38 -1.49
CA TYR A 414 -5.91 -21.08 -0.81
C TYR A 414 -6.39 -21.29 0.64
N PRO A 415 -5.75 -20.67 1.65
CA PRO A 415 -4.76 -19.59 1.61
C PRO A 415 -3.29 -20.04 1.53
N LYS A 416 -3.01 -21.34 1.31
CA LYS A 416 -1.63 -21.88 1.26
C LYS A 416 -0.93 -21.60 -0.08
N GLN A 417 -1.69 -21.34 -1.15
CA GLN A 417 -1.21 -20.95 -2.47
C GLN A 417 -2.00 -19.73 -2.93
N GLY A 418 -1.34 -18.74 -3.52
CA GLY A 418 -1.91 -17.49 -3.98
C GLY A 418 -2.63 -17.60 -5.32
N VAL A 419 -3.74 -16.88 -5.47
CA VAL A 419 -4.44 -16.72 -6.77
C VAL A 419 -3.63 -15.83 -7.73
N PHE A 420 -2.73 -15.01 -7.18
CA PHE A 420 -1.91 -14.05 -7.92
C PHE A 420 -0.41 -14.34 -7.77
N THR A 421 0.38 -13.79 -8.69
CA THR A 421 1.85 -13.85 -8.70
C THR A 421 2.44 -12.51 -9.11
N ALA A 422 3.59 -12.16 -8.54
CA ALA A 422 4.43 -11.11 -9.11
C ALA A 422 4.90 -11.53 -10.51
N LYS A 423 4.75 -10.63 -11.49
CA LYS A 423 5.14 -10.80 -12.90
C LYS A 423 6.39 -10.00 -13.26
N LYS A 424 6.53 -8.79 -12.72
CA LYS A 424 7.62 -7.85 -13.02
C LYS A 424 7.94 -7.01 -11.78
N LEU A 425 9.22 -6.68 -11.60
CA LEU A 425 9.68 -5.65 -10.67
C LEU A 425 9.49 -4.26 -11.31
N GLU A 426 8.82 -3.34 -10.62
CA GLU A 426 8.47 -2.01 -11.17
C GLU A 426 9.29 -0.89 -10.53
N LYS A 427 9.43 -0.91 -9.20
CA LYS A 427 10.29 0.03 -8.45
C LYS A 427 10.72 -0.58 -7.12
N ILE A 428 11.85 -0.13 -6.61
CA ILE A 428 12.30 -0.37 -5.24
C ILE A 428 12.60 1.01 -4.65
N CYS A 429 12.21 1.24 -3.40
CA CYS A 429 12.55 2.47 -2.68
C CYS A 429 12.78 2.21 -1.19
N TYR A 430 13.46 3.14 -0.54
CA TYR A 430 13.44 3.22 0.91
C TYR A 430 12.05 3.67 1.38
N LEU A 431 11.54 3.04 2.45
CA LEU A 431 10.25 3.37 3.05
C LEU A 431 10.25 4.80 3.57
N ASP A 432 11.34 5.21 4.20
CA ASP A 432 11.55 6.58 4.66
C ASP A 432 12.15 7.45 3.53
N GLY A 433 11.62 8.66 3.37
CA GLY A 433 12.04 9.62 2.34
C GLY A 433 11.89 9.16 0.87
N GLY A 434 11.29 7.99 0.62
CA GLY A 434 10.91 7.50 -0.71
C GLY A 434 12.04 7.29 -1.73
N ARG A 435 13.33 7.36 -1.33
CA ARG A 435 14.48 7.35 -2.24
C ARG A 435 14.46 6.07 -3.10
N LEU A 436 14.35 6.23 -4.42
CA LEU A 436 14.40 5.12 -5.37
C LEU A 436 15.76 4.43 -5.33
N ILE A 437 15.72 3.10 -5.39
CA ILE A 437 16.87 2.22 -5.61
C ILE A 437 16.87 1.88 -7.12
N PRO A 438 17.95 2.18 -7.86
CA PRO A 438 18.05 1.84 -9.28
C PRO A 438 17.83 0.34 -9.52
N LEU A 439 17.00 0.00 -10.50
CA LEU A 439 16.83 -1.38 -10.92
C LEU A 439 17.99 -1.82 -11.79
N GLU A 440 18.33 -3.11 -11.73
CA GLU A 440 19.23 -3.71 -12.70
C GLU A 440 18.51 -3.88 -14.07
N GLU A 441 19.10 -3.34 -15.13
CA GLU A 441 18.70 -3.55 -16.53
C GLU A 441 19.02 -5.00 -16.98
N GLU A 442 18.29 -5.50 -17.98
CA GLU A 442 18.38 -6.90 -18.46
C GLU A 442 19.58 -7.17 -19.39
#